data_AF-A0A6J2BUD1-F1
#
_entry.id   AF-A0A6J2BUD1-F1
#
_cell.length_a   1.000
_cell.length_b   1.000
_cell.length_c   1.000
_cell.angle_alpha   90.00
_cell.angle_beta   90.00
_cell.angle_gamma   90.00
#
_symmetry.space_group_name_H-M   'P 1'
#
loop_
_entity.id
_entity.type
_entity.pdbx_description
1 polymer ?
#
loop_
_entity_poly.entity_id
_entity_poly.type
_entity_poly.pdbx_seq_one_letter_code
_entity_poly.pdbx_strand_id
1 'polypeptide(L)'
;MTKYNEAQVDFRERSKGRIQRQLEITGKKTTDEELEEMLESGKPAIFISGLNIIDSQISKQALSEIEGRHKDIVRLESSIKELHDVFMDIAMLVENQGEMLDNIELNVMHTVDHVEKAREEMKRAMKYQGQAWKKLIIIIVVVVVLLGILALIMRLSVGLSNCGPSGCCAEIK
;
A
#
# COMPACT_ATOMS: atom_id res chain seq x y z
N MET A 1 -10.25 11.19 -14.43
CA MET A 1 -11.23 10.48 -15.29
C MET A 1 -12.53 11.27 -15.50
N THR A 2 -13.10 11.90 -14.47
CA THR A 2 -14.33 12.72 -14.60
C THR A 2 -14.22 13.84 -15.64
N LYS A 3 -13.09 14.58 -15.67
CA LYS A 3 -12.82 15.60 -16.70
C LYS A 3 -12.73 15.05 -18.13
N TYR A 4 -12.31 13.79 -18.28
CA TYR A 4 -12.21 13.15 -19.59
C TYR A 4 -13.60 12.75 -20.10
N ASN A 5 -14.43 12.18 -19.21
CA ASN A 5 -15.84 11.92 -19.51
C ASN A 5 -16.62 13.20 -19.86
N GLU A 6 -16.43 14.27 -19.10
CA GLU A 6 -17.04 15.58 -19.36
C GLU A 6 -16.64 16.12 -20.74
N ALA A 7 -15.35 16.08 -21.09
CA ALA A 7 -14.87 16.49 -22.41
C ALA A 7 -15.44 15.62 -23.55
N GLN A 8 -15.69 14.33 -23.31
CA GLN A 8 -16.30 13.43 -24.28
C GLN A 8 -17.78 13.76 -24.50
N VAL A 9 -18.55 13.98 -23.42
CA VAL A 9 -19.96 14.41 -23.50
C VAL A 9 -20.08 15.74 -24.24
N ASP A 10 -19.22 16.71 -23.94
CA ASP A 10 -19.18 18.00 -24.64
C ASP A 10 -18.91 17.84 -26.15
N PHE A 11 -18.00 16.92 -26.51
CA PHE A 11 -17.71 16.65 -27.92
C PHE A 11 -18.89 16.00 -28.66
N ARG A 12 -19.61 15.09 -27.98
CA ARG A 12 -20.85 14.48 -28.50
C ARG A 12 -21.89 15.54 -28.81
N GLU A 13 -22.14 16.43 -27.85
CA GLU A 13 -23.15 17.49 -27.95
C GLU A 13 -22.84 18.46 -29.10
N ARG A 14 -21.58 18.89 -29.21
CA ARG A 14 -21.13 19.74 -30.32
C ARG A 14 -21.25 19.04 -31.68
N SER A 15 -20.98 17.74 -31.74
CA SER A 15 -21.08 16.97 -32.99
C SER A 15 -22.54 16.79 -33.40
N LYS A 16 -23.43 16.51 -32.45
CA LYS A 16 -24.88 16.45 -32.64
C LYS A 16 -25.44 17.77 -33.18
N GLY A 17 -25.12 18.90 -32.55
CA GLY A 17 -25.57 20.22 -33.01
C GLY A 17 -25.08 20.57 -34.41
N ARG A 18 -23.89 20.11 -34.81
CA ARG A 18 -23.40 20.27 -36.19
C ARG A 18 -24.19 19.43 -37.20
N ILE A 19 -24.49 18.18 -36.87
CA ILE A 19 -25.31 17.30 -37.73
C ILE A 19 -26.70 17.91 -37.91
N GLN A 20 -27.32 18.39 -36.83
CA GLN A 20 -28.62 19.07 -36.88
C GLN A 20 -28.60 20.25 -37.86
N ARG A 21 -27.57 21.10 -37.78
CA ARG A 21 -27.44 22.25 -38.67
C ARG A 21 -27.24 21.85 -40.13
N GLN A 22 -26.51 20.76 -40.41
CA GLN A 22 -26.36 20.23 -41.78
C GLN A 22 -27.67 19.66 -42.33
N LEU A 23 -28.47 19.00 -41.48
CA LEU A 23 -29.81 18.54 -41.84
C LEU A 23 -30.74 19.71 -42.17
N GLU A 24 -30.69 20.79 -41.38
CA GLU A 24 -31.46 22.01 -41.67
C GLU A 24 -31.06 22.67 -43.01
N ILE A 25 -29.76 22.72 -43.34
CA ILE A 25 -29.25 23.23 -44.63
C ILE A 25 -29.79 22.42 -45.81
N THR A 26 -29.93 21.10 -45.62
CA THR A 26 -30.50 20.21 -46.64
C THR A 26 -32.04 20.22 -46.70
N GLY A 27 -32.68 21.05 -45.88
CA GLY A 27 -34.15 21.19 -45.85
C GLY A 27 -34.86 20.17 -44.98
N LYS A 28 -34.14 19.29 -44.27
CA LYS A 28 -34.71 18.34 -43.30
C LYS A 28 -34.72 18.99 -41.92
N LYS A 29 -35.89 19.44 -41.46
CA LYS A 29 -36.07 19.80 -40.05
C LYS A 29 -36.20 18.52 -39.23
N THR A 30 -35.29 18.33 -38.28
CA THR A 30 -35.30 17.21 -37.33
C THR A 30 -35.34 17.77 -35.92
N THR A 31 -36.23 17.22 -35.11
CA THR A 31 -36.24 17.45 -33.66
C THR A 31 -35.01 16.83 -33.00
N ASP A 32 -34.74 17.22 -31.76
CA ASP A 32 -33.59 16.69 -31.02
C ASP A 32 -33.75 15.17 -30.78
N GLU A 33 -34.98 14.75 -30.46
CA GLU A 33 -35.36 13.36 -30.23
C GLU A 33 -35.25 12.52 -31.52
N GLU A 34 -35.76 13.02 -32.65
CA GLU A 34 -35.60 12.32 -33.94
C GLU A 34 -34.13 12.21 -34.33
N LEU A 35 -33.33 13.25 -34.11
CA LEU A 35 -31.90 13.20 -34.39
C LEU A 35 -31.17 12.16 -33.52
N GLU A 36 -31.55 12.05 -32.25
CA GLU A 36 -31.01 11.04 -31.35
C GLU A 36 -31.34 9.62 -31.83
N GLU A 37 -32.59 9.35 -32.20
CA GLU A 37 -33.02 8.05 -32.75
C GLU A 37 -32.25 7.70 -34.04
N MET A 38 -32.01 8.71 -34.89
CA MET A 38 -31.20 8.53 -36.10
C MET A 38 -29.73 8.18 -35.79
N LEU A 39 -29.15 8.76 -34.74
CA LEU A 39 -27.79 8.45 -34.28
C LEU A 39 -27.71 7.03 -33.67
N GLU A 40 -28.68 6.65 -32.84
CA GLU A 40 -28.75 5.33 -32.21
C GLU A 40 -28.93 4.19 -33.22
N SER A 41 -29.61 4.46 -34.33
CA SER A 41 -29.82 3.48 -35.39
C SER A 41 -28.52 2.97 -36.04
N GLY A 42 -27.43 3.72 -35.91
CA GLY A 42 -26.10 3.39 -36.43
C GLY A 42 -26.01 3.29 -37.96
N LYS A 43 -27.06 3.65 -38.70
CA LYS A 43 -27.12 3.54 -40.17
C LYS A 43 -26.99 4.91 -40.83
N PRO A 44 -25.89 5.20 -41.55
CA PRO A 44 -25.71 6.47 -42.25
C PRO A 44 -26.82 6.78 -43.28
N ALA A 45 -27.46 5.73 -43.82
CA ALA A 45 -28.55 5.85 -44.77
C ALA A 45 -29.80 6.56 -44.20
N ILE A 46 -30.01 6.53 -42.88
CA ILE A 46 -31.18 7.16 -42.23
C ILE A 46 -31.13 8.69 -42.32
N PHE A 47 -29.93 9.29 -42.44
CA PHE A 47 -29.76 10.71 -42.73
C PHE A 47 -30.24 11.08 -44.14
N ILE A 48 -30.28 10.10 -45.06
CA ILE A 48 -30.65 10.27 -46.47
C ILE A 48 -32.16 10.00 -46.68
N SER A 49 -32.80 9.18 -45.84
CA SER A 49 -34.18 8.67 -46.02
C SER A 49 -35.32 9.71 -46.03
N GLY A 50 -35.02 11.01 -45.89
CA GLY A 50 -36.02 12.09 -46.00
C GLY A 50 -35.59 13.22 -46.95
N LEU A 51 -34.44 13.08 -47.61
CA LEU A 51 -33.90 14.09 -48.51
C LEU A 51 -34.57 13.95 -49.88
N ASN A 52 -35.83 14.36 -49.95
CA ASN A 52 -36.48 14.59 -51.23
C ASN A 52 -35.85 15.87 -51.80
N ILE A 53 -35.20 15.78 -52.96
CA ILE A 53 -34.79 16.88 -53.88
C ILE A 53 -33.28 16.84 -54.29
N ILE A 54 -33.09 16.34 -55.52
CA ILE A 54 -32.31 16.94 -56.62
C ILE A 54 -30.83 17.22 -56.34
N ASP A 55 -29.97 16.29 -56.77
CA ASP A 55 -28.67 16.43 -57.48
C ASP A 55 -27.77 17.66 -57.25
N SER A 56 -27.84 18.28 -56.06
CA SER A 56 -27.04 19.43 -55.67
C SER A 56 -25.74 18.96 -55.04
N GLN A 57 -24.61 19.48 -55.52
CA GLN A 57 -23.29 19.30 -54.90
C GLN A 57 -23.30 19.62 -53.39
N ILE A 58 -24.16 20.55 -52.97
CA ILE A 58 -24.30 20.99 -51.57
C ILE A 58 -24.82 19.85 -50.69
N SER A 59 -25.79 19.07 -51.17
CA SER A 59 -26.35 17.94 -50.41
C SER A 59 -25.33 16.80 -50.25
N LYS A 60 -24.50 16.55 -51.27
CA LYS A 60 -23.42 15.54 -51.20
C LYS A 60 -22.35 15.95 -50.18
N GLN A 61 -22.00 17.24 -50.14
CA GLN A 61 -21.04 17.77 -49.17
C GLN A 61 -21.59 17.71 -47.74
N ALA A 62 -22.84 18.12 -47.51
CA ALA A 62 -23.49 18.03 -46.21
C ALA A 62 -23.56 16.59 -45.70
N LEU A 63 -23.88 15.63 -46.58
CA LEU A 63 -23.92 14.21 -46.24
C LEU A 63 -22.54 13.66 -45.86
N SER A 64 -21.49 14.00 -46.61
CA SER A 64 -20.13 13.57 -46.27
C SER A 64 -19.68 14.12 -44.91
N GLU A 65 -20.07 15.35 -44.57
CA GLU A 65 -19.80 15.93 -43.26
C GLU A 65 -20.59 15.22 -42.15
N ILE A 66 -21.88 14.95 -42.36
CA ILE A 66 -22.73 14.21 -41.42
C ILE A 66 -22.16 12.81 -41.16
N GLU A 67 -21.79 12.08 -42.21
CA GLU A 67 -21.22 10.74 -42.10
C GLU A 67 -19.90 10.75 -41.31
N GLY A 68 -19.03 11.72 -41.58
CA GLY A 68 -17.79 11.91 -40.83
C GLY A 68 -18.04 12.15 -39.34
N ARG A 69 -19.02 13.00 -39.00
CA ARG A 69 -19.38 13.31 -37.61
C ARG A 69 -20.04 12.14 -36.90
N HIS A 70 -20.91 11.40 -37.58
CA HIS A 70 -21.50 10.17 -37.05
C HIS A 70 -20.40 9.15 -36.72
N LYS A 71 -19.41 8.98 -37.60
CA LYS A 71 -18.27 8.10 -37.34
C LYS A 71 -17.44 8.54 -36.12
N ASP A 72 -17.27 9.84 -35.93
CA ASP A 72 -16.62 10.38 -34.74
C ASP A 72 -17.43 10.08 -33.46
N ILE A 73 -18.76 10.21 -33.50
CA ILE A 73 -19.66 9.84 -32.39
C ILE A 73 -19.57 8.35 -32.08
N VAL A 74 -19.60 7.47 -33.08
CA VAL A 74 -19.46 6.02 -32.87
C VAL A 74 -18.12 5.66 -32.23
N ARG A 75 -17.03 6.32 -32.64
CA ARG A 75 -15.72 6.15 -32.00
C ARG A 75 -15.72 6.61 -30.54
N LEU A 76 -16.34 7.74 -30.27
CA LEU A 76 -16.50 8.27 -28.93
C LEU A 76 -17.25 7.28 -28.02
N GLU A 77 -18.36 6.71 -28.51
CA GLU A 77 -19.14 5.72 -27.76
C GLU A 77 -18.33 4.47 -27.42
N SER A 78 -17.47 4.01 -28.35
CA SER A 78 -16.52 2.92 -28.06
C SER A 78 -15.56 3.29 -26.93
N SER A 79 -14.98 4.50 -26.99
CA SER A 79 -14.07 4.98 -25.94
C SER A 79 -14.76 5.18 -24.58
N ILE A 80 -16.04 5.57 -24.56
CA ILE A 80 -16.84 5.66 -23.32
C ILE A 80 -17.08 4.27 -22.74
N LYS A 81 -17.39 3.27 -23.59
CA LYS A 81 -17.55 1.88 -23.15
C LYS A 81 -16.27 1.31 -22.54
N GLU A 82 -15.13 1.52 -23.19
CA GLU A 82 -13.82 1.13 -22.65
C GLU A 82 -13.55 1.80 -21.29
N LEU A 83 -13.87 3.10 -21.16
CA LEU A 83 -13.73 3.80 -19.88
C LEU A 83 -14.67 3.23 -18.80
N HIS A 84 -15.90 2.86 -19.17
CA HIS A 84 -16.85 2.23 -18.27
C HIS A 84 -16.34 0.89 -17.75
N ASP A 85 -15.76 0.05 -18.62
CA ASP A 85 -15.17 -1.23 -18.24
C ASP A 85 -14.04 -1.02 -17.23
N VAL A 86 -13.16 -0.03 -17.46
CA VAL A 86 -12.11 0.34 -16.50
C VAL A 86 -12.69 0.81 -15.16
N PHE A 87 -13.79 1.58 -15.17
CA PHE A 87 -14.47 1.99 -13.93
C PHE A 87 -15.03 0.78 -13.18
N MET A 88 -15.61 -0.18 -13.88
CA MET A 88 -16.18 -1.39 -13.28
C MET A 88 -15.08 -2.28 -12.70
N ASP A 89 -13.94 -2.42 -13.40
CA ASP A 89 -12.76 -3.12 -12.90
C ASP A 89 -12.20 -2.46 -11.64
N ILE A 90 -12.11 -1.12 -11.60
CA ILE A 90 -11.69 -0.38 -10.40
C ILE A 90 -12.69 -0.60 -9.26
N ALA A 91 -13.99 -0.58 -9.53
CA ALA A 91 -15.02 -0.83 -8.51
C ALA A 91 -14.89 -2.25 -7.93
N MET A 92 -14.72 -3.26 -8.77
CA MET A 92 -14.46 -4.65 -8.34
C MET A 92 -13.14 -4.79 -7.57
N LEU A 93 -12.07 -4.12 -8.00
CA LEU A 93 -10.77 -4.11 -7.31
C LEU A 93 -10.88 -3.47 -5.92
N VAL A 94 -11.67 -2.40 -5.76
CA VAL A 94 -11.89 -1.75 -4.46
C VAL A 94 -12.74 -2.62 -3.54
N GLU A 95 -13.80 -3.25 -4.07
CA GLU A 95 -14.64 -4.19 -3.32
C GLU A 95 -13.83 -5.41 -2.84
N ASN A 96 -13.02 -6.00 -3.71
CA ASN A 96 -12.15 -7.14 -3.37
C ASN A 96 -10.97 -6.73 -2.45
N GLN A 97 -10.52 -5.47 -2.47
CA GLN A 97 -9.49 -4.97 -1.54
C GLN A 97 -10.01 -4.70 -0.12
N GLY A 98 -11.33 -4.88 0.13
CA GLY A 98 -11.92 -4.77 1.47
C GLY A 98 -11.35 -5.75 2.50
N GLU A 99 -10.74 -6.85 2.07
CA GLU A 99 -10.12 -7.86 2.96
C GLU A 99 -8.60 -7.64 3.16
N MET A 100 -7.94 -6.85 2.30
CA MET A 100 -6.50 -6.56 2.38
C MET A 100 -6.19 -5.21 3.05
N LEU A 101 -7.16 -4.58 3.70
CA LEU A 101 -6.89 -3.52 4.68
C LEU A 101 -6.46 -4.10 6.04
N ASP A 102 -6.86 -5.34 6.33
CA ASP A 102 -6.59 -6.03 7.60
C ASP A 102 -5.08 -6.35 7.76
N ASN A 103 -4.36 -6.58 6.66
CA ASN A 103 -2.95 -6.97 6.72
C ASN A 103 -1.98 -5.82 7.12
N ILE A 104 -2.32 -4.56 6.83
CA ILE A 104 -1.48 -3.43 7.26
C ILE A 104 -1.75 -3.14 8.74
N GLU A 105 -3.02 -3.12 9.15
CA GLU A 105 -3.40 -2.94 10.55
C GLU A 105 -2.85 -4.07 11.44
N LEU A 106 -2.94 -5.32 10.97
CA LEU A 106 -2.40 -6.49 11.66
C LEU A 106 -0.88 -6.45 11.79
N ASN A 107 -0.14 -6.07 10.74
CA ASN A 107 1.31 -5.93 10.81
C ASN A 107 1.75 -4.77 11.73
N VAL A 108 0.99 -3.67 11.76
CA VAL A 108 1.25 -2.55 12.68
C VAL A 108 0.95 -2.96 14.12
N MET A 109 -0.17 -3.64 14.39
CA MET A 109 -0.50 -4.19 15.71
C MET A 109 0.56 -5.16 16.23
N HIS A 110 1.01 -6.10 15.40
CA HIS A 110 2.08 -7.03 15.77
C HIS A 110 3.39 -6.31 16.10
N THR A 111 3.74 -5.28 15.34
CA THR A 111 4.95 -4.48 15.60
C THR A 111 4.87 -3.75 16.95
N VAL A 112 3.69 -3.22 17.32
CA VAL A 112 3.49 -2.56 18.61
C VAL A 112 3.65 -3.56 19.77
N ASP A 113 3.03 -4.74 19.69
CA ASP A 113 3.13 -5.78 20.73
C ASP A 113 4.58 -6.30 20.91
N HIS A 114 5.31 -6.48 19.81
CA HIS A 114 6.73 -6.86 19.87
C HIS A 114 7.62 -5.79 20.53
N VAL A 115 7.37 -4.50 20.28
CA VAL A 115 8.12 -3.41 20.90
C VAL A 115 7.82 -3.30 22.40
N GLU A 116 6.57 -3.51 22.80
CA GLU A 116 6.19 -3.48 24.22
C GLU A 116 6.81 -4.65 25.00
N LYS A 117 6.74 -5.87 24.46
CA LYS A 117 7.42 -7.05 25.04
C LYS A 117 8.94 -6.86 25.11
N ALA A 118 9.57 -6.36 24.03
CA ALA A 118 11.00 -6.07 24.02
C ALA A 118 11.39 -5.04 25.09
N ARG A 119 10.56 -4.01 25.32
CA ARG A 119 10.78 -3.02 26.39
C ARG A 119 10.69 -3.65 27.78
N GLU A 120 9.75 -4.55 28.01
CA GLU A 120 9.66 -5.28 29.28
C GLU A 120 10.87 -6.18 29.51
N GLU A 121 11.26 -6.96 28.50
CA GLU A 121 12.42 -7.85 28.57
C GLU A 121 13.72 -7.07 28.81
N MET A 122 13.92 -5.94 28.12
CA MET A 122 15.05 -5.05 28.34
C MET A 122 15.07 -4.50 29.78
N LYS A 123 13.91 -4.13 30.32
CA LYS A 123 13.78 -3.66 31.71
C LYS A 123 14.09 -4.77 32.72
N ARG A 124 13.67 -6.00 32.46
CA ARG A 124 14.02 -7.18 33.29
C ARG A 124 15.51 -7.48 33.19
N ALA A 125 16.09 -7.45 31.99
CA ALA A 125 17.52 -7.67 31.75
C ALA A 125 18.38 -6.65 32.52
N MET A 126 18.03 -5.37 32.50
CA MET A 126 18.73 -4.35 33.30
C MET A 126 18.65 -4.62 34.80
N LYS A 127 17.51 -5.07 35.32
CA LYS A 127 17.38 -5.46 36.74
C LYS A 127 18.26 -6.67 37.08
N TYR A 128 18.28 -7.70 36.22
CA TYR A 128 19.12 -8.88 36.42
C TYR A 128 20.60 -8.55 36.36
N GLN A 129 21.02 -7.69 35.42
CA GLN A 129 22.41 -7.24 35.33
C GLN A 129 22.84 -6.59 36.64
N GLY A 130 22.06 -5.65 37.19
CA GLY A 130 22.38 -5.00 38.47
C GLY A 130 22.45 -5.97 39.66
N GLN A 131 21.63 -7.01 39.69
CA GLN A 131 21.71 -8.05 40.72
C GLN A 131 22.90 -9.00 40.53
N ALA A 132 23.32 -9.27 39.29
CA ALA A 132 24.46 -10.12 38.99
C ALA A 132 25.76 -9.53 39.56
N TRP A 133 25.97 -8.20 39.47
CA TRP A 133 27.12 -7.53 40.08
C TRP A 133 27.15 -7.71 41.61
N LYS A 134 26.00 -7.64 42.28
CA LYS A 134 25.93 -7.86 43.74
C LYS A 134 26.29 -9.31 44.11
N LYS A 135 25.80 -10.29 43.33
CA LYS A 135 26.11 -11.71 43.52
C LYS A 135 27.60 -12.00 43.25
N LEU A 136 28.18 -11.38 42.24
CA LEU A 136 29.61 -11.50 41.91
C LEU A 136 30.49 -11.04 43.07
N ILE A 137 30.18 -9.89 43.69
CA ILE A 137 30.92 -9.38 44.85
C ILE A 137 30.84 -10.36 46.03
N ILE A 138 29.66 -10.91 46.32
CA ILE A 138 29.48 -11.89 47.41
C ILE A 138 30.34 -13.14 47.15
N ILE A 139 30.35 -13.67 45.92
CA ILE A 139 31.17 -14.83 45.55
C ILE A 139 32.65 -14.53 45.75
N ILE A 140 33.13 -13.36 45.33
CA ILE A 140 34.54 -12.95 45.52
C ILE A 140 34.90 -12.91 47.00
N VAL A 141 34.06 -12.31 47.86
CA VAL A 141 34.33 -12.25 49.31
C VAL A 141 34.42 -13.64 49.92
N VAL A 142 33.50 -14.55 49.57
CA VAL A 142 33.52 -15.94 50.08
C VAL A 142 34.82 -16.66 49.68
N VAL A 143 35.24 -16.52 48.42
CA VAL A 143 36.50 -17.13 47.93
C VAL A 143 37.72 -16.59 48.69
N VAL A 144 37.79 -15.28 48.93
CA VAL A 144 38.89 -14.66 49.69
C VAL A 144 38.95 -15.19 51.12
N VAL A 145 37.81 -15.33 51.79
CA VAL A 145 37.74 -15.87 53.15
C VAL A 145 38.23 -17.33 53.20
N LEU A 146 37.78 -18.16 52.26
CA LEU A 146 38.22 -19.56 52.18
C LEU A 146 39.74 -19.68 51.96
N LEU A 147 40.31 -18.86 51.06
CA LEU A 147 41.75 -18.81 50.84
C LEU A 147 42.51 -18.35 52.09
N GLY A 148 41.97 -17.37 52.82
CA GLY A 148 42.53 -16.91 54.10
C GLY A 148 42.57 -18.01 55.17
N ILE A 149 41.49 -18.79 55.30
CA ILE A 149 41.42 -19.92 56.23
C ILE A 149 42.43 -21.00 55.84
N LEU A 150 42.52 -21.35 54.55
CA LEU A 150 43.50 -22.33 54.05
C LEU A 150 44.94 -21.88 54.32
N ALA A 151 45.25 -20.60 54.08
CA ALA A 151 46.57 -20.05 54.39
C ALA A 151 46.89 -20.08 55.89
N LEU A 152 45.90 -19.82 56.74
CA LEU A 152 46.04 -19.86 58.20
C LEU A 152 46.29 -21.29 58.70
N ILE A 153 45.59 -22.28 58.15
CA ILE A 153 45.83 -23.71 58.42
C ILE A 153 47.24 -24.11 57.99
N MET A 154 47.66 -23.76 56.76
CA MET A 154 49.01 -24.05 56.29
C MET A 154 50.08 -23.40 57.17
N ARG A 155 49.86 -22.15 57.63
CA ARG A 155 50.79 -21.44 58.53
C ARG A 155 50.87 -22.09 59.92
N LEU A 156 49.75 -22.52 60.49
CA LEU A 156 49.71 -23.25 61.76
C LEU A 156 50.39 -24.62 61.65
N SER A 157 50.13 -25.37 60.59
CA SER A 157 50.74 -26.67 60.35
C SER A 157 52.26 -26.57 60.16
N VAL A 158 52.75 -25.57 59.41
CA VAL A 158 54.19 -25.30 59.27
C VAL A 158 54.80 -24.76 60.57
N GLY A 159 54.05 -23.95 61.33
CA GLY A 159 54.48 -23.44 62.63
C GLY A 159 54.63 -24.53 63.71
N LEU A 160 53.73 -25.52 63.74
CA LEU A 160 53.86 -26.69 64.62
C LEU A 160 54.94 -27.67 64.15
N SER A 161 55.16 -27.84 62.85
CA SER A 161 56.24 -28.72 62.35
C SER A 161 57.64 -28.13 62.53
N ASN A 162 57.77 -26.81 62.77
CA ASN A 162 59.01 -26.18 63.26
C ASN A 162 59.17 -26.22 64.79
N CYS A 163 58.22 -26.80 65.53
CA CYS A 163 58.31 -26.98 66.98
C CYS A 163 58.16 -28.48 67.32
N GLY A 164 59.19 -29.26 66.98
CA GLY A 164 59.36 -30.67 67.33
C GLY A 164 60.84 -30.98 67.61
N PRO A 165 61.14 -32.02 68.40
CA PRO A 165 61.91 -31.90 69.63
C PRO A 165 63.38 -32.33 69.49
N SER A 166 64.32 -31.39 69.66
CA SER A 166 65.71 -31.73 70.03
C SER A 166 66.47 -30.50 70.54
N GLY A 167 66.81 -30.53 71.83
CA GLY A 167 67.70 -29.55 72.48
C GLY A 167 67.11 -29.02 73.78
N CYS A 168 66.90 -29.83 74.81
CA CYS A 168 67.93 -30.33 75.74
C CYS A 168 67.83 -29.61 77.09
N CYS A 169 68.02 -30.41 78.13
CA CYS A 169 68.22 -30.02 79.51
C CYS A 169 69.22 -28.87 79.70
N ALA A 170 69.01 -28.21 80.83
CA ALA A 170 69.86 -27.30 81.58
C ALA A 170 71.40 -27.42 81.44
N GLU A 171 72.01 -26.25 81.61
CA GLU A 171 73.39 -25.85 81.97
C GLU A 171 74.45 -26.88 82.43
N ILE A 172 75.69 -26.59 81.98
CA ILE A 172 76.99 -26.65 82.69
C ILE A 172 77.45 -28.05 83.20
N LYS A 173 78.24 -28.75 82.37
CA LYS A 173 79.70 -28.98 82.54
C LYS A 173 80.24 -29.84 81.40
#